data_AF-A0A2T7VAQ7-F1
#
_entry.id   AF-A0A2T7VAQ7-F1
#
_cell.length_a   1.000
_cell.length_b   1.000
_cell.length_c   1.000
_cell.angle_alpha   90.00
_cell.angle_beta   90.00
_cell.angle_gamma   90.00
#
_symmetry.space_group_name_H-M   'P 1'
#
loop_
_entity.id
_entity.type
_entity.pdbx_description
1 polymer ?
#
loop_
_entity_poly.entity_id
_entity_poly.type
_entity_poly.pdbx_seq_one_letter_code
_entity_poly.pdbx_strand_id
1 'polypeptide(L)'
;MSRHQRIIIDLSLHILRAAAARSGKGKVDTIEVRLALRCLIAHCPERWPLDMFWNSAGTDHDIGRAQGCTAALNGITRQLRHTYSE
;
A
#
# COMPACT_ATOMS: atom_id res chain seq x y z
N MET A 1 0.89 1.02 20.49
CA MET A 1 1.84 0.81 19.37
C MET A 1 3.20 1.40 19.74
N SER A 2 4.32 0.70 19.50
CA SER A 2 5.67 1.23 19.79
C SER A 2 6.07 2.33 18.80
N ARG A 3 6.99 3.23 19.20
CA ARG A 3 7.53 4.30 18.32
C ARG A 3 8.14 3.72 17.05
N HIS A 4 8.90 2.63 17.17
CA HIS A 4 9.54 1.97 16.03
C HIS A 4 8.51 1.42 15.04
N GLN A 5 7.46 0.76 15.52
CA GLN A 5 6.36 0.26 14.68
C GLN A 5 5.65 1.40 13.93
N ARG A 6 5.37 2.51 14.62
CA ARG A 6 4.76 3.69 14.00
C ARG A 6 5.60 4.23 12.85
N ILE A 7 6.92 4.37 13.06
CA ILE A 7 7.86 4.84 12.03
C ILE A 7 7.85 3.90 10.82
N ILE A 8 7.87 2.58 11.03
CA ILE A 8 7.83 1.60 9.93
C ILE A 8 6.52 1.72 9.13
N ILE A 9 5.38 1.85 9.81
CA ILE A 9 4.08 2.02 9.15
C ILE A 9 4.06 3.31 8.33
N ASP A 10 4.50 4.43 8.90
CA ASP A 10 4.50 5.74 8.23
C ASP A 10 5.40 5.73 6.99
N LEU A 11 6.60 5.16 7.09
CA LEU A 11 7.52 5.01 5.96
C LEU A 11 6.94 4.09 4.87
N SER A 12 6.31 2.98 5.27
CA SER A 12 5.65 2.07 4.33
C SER A 12 4.52 2.78 3.58
N LEU A 13 3.67 3.53 4.28
CA LEU A 13 2.60 4.34 3.67
C LEU A 13 3.15 5.43 2.76
N HIS A 14 4.28 6.05 3.11
CA HIS A 14 4.94 7.04 2.26
C HIS A 14 5.36 6.42 0.91
N ILE A 15 6.00 5.24 0.94
CA ILE A 15 6.39 4.50 -0.27
C ILE A 15 5.16 4.18 -1.13
N LEU A 16 4.09 3.65 -0.52
CA LEU A 16 2.87 3.27 -1.26
C LEU A 16 2.15 4.48 -1.86
N ARG A 17 2.11 5.62 -1.17
CA ARG A 17 1.56 6.88 -1.71
C ARG A 17 2.35 7.36 -2.91
N ALA A 18 3.69 7.35 -2.81
CA ALA A 18 4.56 7.75 -3.91
C ALA A 18 4.42 6.81 -5.12
N ALA A 19 4.30 5.50 -4.89
CA ALA A 19 4.04 4.51 -5.93
C ALA A 19 2.68 4.72 -6.59
N ALA A 20 1.60 4.90 -5.80
CA ALA A 20 0.27 5.19 -6.33
C ALA A 20 0.25 6.46 -7.20
N ALA A 21 0.96 7.51 -6.81
CA ALA A 21 1.07 8.74 -7.62
C ALA A 21 1.80 8.54 -8.97
N ARG A 22 2.74 7.58 -9.05
CA ARG A 22 3.47 7.25 -10.28
C ARG A 22 2.79 6.17 -11.13
N SER A 23 1.88 5.41 -10.55
CA SER A 23 1.26 4.23 -11.16
C SER A 23 0.59 4.51 -12.51
N GLY A 24 0.06 5.72 -12.75
CA GLY A 24 -0.51 6.11 -14.05
C GLY A 24 0.51 6.31 -15.18
N LYS A 25 1.82 6.32 -14.88
CA LYS A 25 2.90 6.55 -15.86
C LYS A 25 3.71 5.30 -16.18
N GLY A 26 3.55 4.25 -15.39
CA GLY A 26 4.26 2.99 -15.57
C GLY A 26 4.02 2.03 -14.41
N LYS A 27 4.56 0.83 -14.54
CA LYS A 27 4.51 -0.19 -13.49
C LYS A 27 5.26 0.28 -12.24
N VAL A 28 4.75 -0.11 -11.08
CA VAL A 28 5.27 0.28 -9.76
C VAL A 28 5.41 -0.93 -8.83
N ASP A 29 5.46 -2.14 -9.38
CA ASP A 29 5.72 -3.41 -8.70
C ASP A 29 7.21 -3.57 -8.33
N THR A 30 7.78 -2.54 -7.71
CA THR A 30 9.19 -2.46 -7.35
C THR A 30 9.49 -3.13 -6.01
N ILE A 31 10.79 -3.34 -5.72
CA ILE A 31 11.24 -4.00 -4.49
C ILE A 31 10.82 -3.20 -3.25
N GLU A 32 10.90 -1.87 -3.29
CA GLU A 32 10.47 -1.00 -2.20
C GLU A 32 8.96 -1.10 -1.92
N VAL A 33 8.13 -1.25 -2.96
CA VAL A 33 6.68 -1.49 -2.81
C VAL A 33 6.43 -2.85 -2.17
N ARG A 34 7.14 -3.90 -2.61
CA ARG A 34 7.03 -5.24 -2.02
C ARG A 34 7.41 -5.22 -0.53
N LEU A 35 8.49 -4.52 -0.17
CA LEU A 35 8.93 -4.37 1.21
C LEU A 35 7.89 -3.61 2.04
N ALA A 36 7.39 -2.48 1.55
CA ALA A 36 6.38 -1.68 2.24
C ALA A 36 5.10 -2.50 2.53
N LEU A 37 4.61 -3.26 1.54
CA LEU A 37 3.46 -4.16 1.75
C LEU A 37 3.77 -5.24 2.79
N ARG A 38 4.97 -5.83 2.75
CA ARG A 38 5.40 -6.87 3.72
C ARG A 38 5.42 -6.35 5.15
N CYS A 39 5.84 -5.10 5.36
CA CYS A 39 5.83 -4.43 6.66
C CYS A 39 4.42 -4.22 7.20
N LEU A 40 3.42 -4.02 6.32
CA LEU A 40 2.03 -3.76 6.71
C LEU A 40 1.21 -5.04 6.99
N ILE A 41 1.68 -6.24 6.63
CA ILE A 41 0.94 -7.50 6.83
C ILE A 41 0.48 -7.70 8.28
N ALA A 42 1.32 -7.37 9.26
CA ALA A 42 0.98 -7.55 10.68
C ALA A 42 0.00 -6.49 11.22
N HIS A 43 -0.31 -5.47 10.41
CA HIS A 43 -1.08 -4.29 10.79
C HIS A 43 -2.42 -4.18 10.06
N CYS A 44 -2.64 -4.99 9.02
CA CYS A 44 -3.89 -5.05 8.27
C CYS A 44 -4.59 -6.39 8.55
N PRO A 45 -5.75 -6.39 9.24
CA PRO A 45 -6.56 -7.60 9.46
C PRO A 45 -6.94 -8.31 8.15
N GLU A 46 -7.34 -7.54 7.14
CA GLU A 46 -7.68 -8.00 5.81
C GLU A 46 -6.47 -7.88 4.87
N ARG A 47 -6.12 -9.00 4.23
CA ARG A 47 -4.98 -9.06 3.29
C ARG A 47 -5.32 -8.54 1.90
N TRP A 48 -6.59 -8.59 1.50
CA TRP A 48 -7.00 -8.26 0.13
C TRP A 48 -6.51 -6.89 -0.36
N PRO A 49 -6.41 -5.81 0.45
CA PRO A 49 -5.89 -4.53 -0.04
C PRO A 49 -4.39 -4.59 -0.34
N LEU A 50 -3.63 -5.38 0.42
CA LEU A 50 -2.20 -5.57 0.17
C LEU A 50 -1.98 -6.34 -1.13
N ASP A 51 -2.72 -7.44 -1.31
CA ASP A 51 -2.68 -8.26 -2.51
C ASP A 51 -3.17 -7.48 -3.74
N MET A 52 -4.26 -6.73 -3.60
CA MET A 52 -4.80 -5.87 -4.66
C MET A 52 -3.80 -4.80 -5.08
N PHE A 53 -3.10 -4.17 -4.13
CA PHE A 53 -2.07 -3.18 -4.46
C PHE A 53 -0.98 -3.81 -5.32
N TRP A 54 -0.43 -4.94 -4.87
CA TRP A 54 0.65 -5.65 -5.58
C TRP A 54 0.21 -6.10 -6.97
N ASN A 55 -0.96 -6.73 -7.07
CA ASN A 55 -1.48 -7.23 -8.34
C ASN A 55 -1.75 -6.09 -9.33
N SER A 56 -2.26 -4.94 -8.86
CA SER A 56 -2.51 -3.77 -9.70
C SER A 56 -1.20 -3.14 -10.20
N ALA A 57 -0.19 -3.05 -9.31
CA ALA A 57 1.07 -2.34 -9.55
C ALA A 57 1.87 -2.82 -10.77
N GLY A 58 1.74 -4.10 -11.15
CA GLY A 58 2.45 -4.70 -12.29
C GLY A 58 1.62 -4.81 -13.58
N THR A 59 0.35 -4.38 -13.57
CA THR A 59 -0.53 -4.50 -14.75
C THR A 59 -0.10 -3.54 -15.87
N ASP A 60 -0.35 -3.92 -17.13
CA ASP A 60 -0.08 -3.07 -18.30
C ASP A 60 -1.19 -2.03 -18.58
N HIS A 61 -2.35 -2.14 -17.92
CA HIS A 61 -3.46 -1.20 -18.09
C HIS A 61 -3.27 0.05 -17.23
N ASP A 62 -2.85 1.17 -17.81
CA ASP A 62 -2.48 2.38 -17.05
C ASP A 62 -3.59 2.92 -16.14
N ILE A 63 -4.81 3.04 -16.65
CA ILE A 63 -5.97 3.52 -15.88
C ILE A 63 -6.32 2.51 -14.79
N GLY A 64 -6.42 1.23 -15.15
CA GLY A 64 -6.76 0.15 -14.20
C GLY A 64 -5.72 0.00 -13.09
N ARG A 65 -4.44 0.13 -13.42
CA ARG A 65 -3.32 0.15 -12.48
C ARG A 65 -3.46 1.31 -11.49
N ALA A 66 -3.65 2.52 -12.00
CA ALA A 66 -3.75 3.71 -11.16
C ALA A 66 -4.97 3.66 -10.22
N GLN A 67 -6.12 3.25 -10.74
CA GLN A 67 -7.33 3.05 -9.95
C GLN A 67 -7.15 1.94 -8.92
N GLY A 68 -6.58 0.80 -9.33
CA GLY A 68 -6.34 -0.34 -8.46
C GLY A 68 -5.39 -0.03 -7.30
N CYS A 69 -4.24 0.60 -7.59
CA CYS A 69 -3.30 1.05 -6.57
C CYS A 69 -3.94 2.06 -5.60
N THR A 70 -4.77 2.98 -6.11
CA THR A 70 -5.45 3.99 -5.28
C THR A 70 -6.52 3.36 -4.37
N ALA A 71 -7.36 2.48 -4.93
CA ALA A 71 -8.40 1.77 -4.17
C ALA A 71 -7.79 0.90 -3.07
N ALA A 72 -6.74 0.15 -3.41
CA ALA A 72 -5.99 -0.66 -2.46
C ALA A 72 -5.35 0.19 -1.34
N LEU A 73 -4.70 1.32 -1.69
CA LEU A 73 -4.11 2.24 -0.71
C LEU A 73 -5.16 2.82 0.26
N ASN A 74 -6.35 3.15 -0.24
CA ASN A 74 -7.46 3.61 0.59
C ASN A 74 -7.92 2.49 1.55
N GLY A 75 -8.02 1.25 1.07
CA GLY A 75 -8.32 0.08 1.90
C GLY A 75 -7.29 -0.13 3.02
N ILE A 76 -6.00 -0.09 2.69
CA ILE A 76 -4.90 -0.18 3.67
C ILE A 76 -5.00 0.94 4.71
N THR A 77 -5.13 2.19 4.26
CA THR A 77 -5.20 3.36 5.15
C THR A 77 -6.41 3.30 6.08
N ARG A 78 -7.57 2.87 5.57
CA ARG A 78 -8.78 2.69 6.38
C ARG A 78 -8.59 1.63 7.45
N GLN A 79 -8.00 0.48 7.12
CA GLN A 79 -7.72 -0.58 8.09
C GLN A 79 -6.79 -0.08 9.20
N LEU A 80 -5.67 0.55 8.84
CA LEU A 80 -4.70 1.06 9.82
C LEU A 80 -5.33 2.09 10.76
N ARG A 81 -6.23 2.94 10.25
CA ARG A 81 -7.01 3.87 11.09
C ARG A 81 -7.88 3.12 12.08
N HIS A 82 -8.59 2.07 11.68
CA HIS A 82 -9.39 1.26 12.60
C HIS A 82 -8.55 0.46 13.60
N THR A 83 -7.40 -0.05 13.18
CA THR A 83 -6.51 -0.86 14.04
C THR A 83 -5.84 -0.02 15.12
N TYR A 84 -5.62 1.28 14.87
CA TYR A 84 -4.91 2.19 15.77
C TYR A 84 -5.72 3.40 16.22
N SER A 85 -7.04 3.42 15.98
CA SER A 85 -7.93 4.42 16.57
C SER A 85 -8.18 4.06 18.03
N GLU A 86 -7.61 4.86 18.93
CA GLU A 86 -8.15 5.14 20.27
C GLU A 86 -8.98 6.42 20.19
#